data_AF-A0A3D9DPD4-F1
#
_entry.id   AF-A0A3D9DPD4-F1
#
_cell.length_a   1.000
_cell.length_b   1.000
_cell.length_c   1.000
_cell.angle_alpha   90.00
_cell.angle_beta   90.00
_cell.angle_gamma   90.00
#
_symmetry.space_group_name_H-M   'P 1'
#
loop_
_entity.id
_entity.type
_entity.pdbx_description
1 polymer ?
#
loop_
_entity_poly.entity_id
_entity_poly.type
_entity_poly.pdbx_seq_one_letter_code
_entity_poly.pdbx_strand_id
1 'polypeptide(L)' 'MEAVANLGLKIIEIPVHYENGFDTEYFRKVCTSNDIKAVVLTPSFHNPKGIVMADNAKKELLAIASMHQVPIIEK' A
#
# COMPACT_ATOMS: atom_id res chain seq x y z
N MET A 1 11.42 6.84 -4.55
CA MET A 1 11.90 5.46 -4.76
C MET A 1 13.38 5.27 -4.42
N GLU A 2 14.26 6.27 -4.61
CA GLU A 2 15.71 6.12 -4.35
C GLU A 2 16.07 5.59 -2.94
N ALA A 3 15.32 5.97 -1.90
CA ALA A 3 15.58 5.50 -0.54
C ALA A 3 15.38 3.97 -0.35
N VAL A 4 14.50 3.33 -1.12
CA VAL A 4 14.22 1.89 -1.02
C VAL A 4 15.16 1.09 -1.93
N ALA A 5 15.55 1.67 -3.08
CA ALA A 5 16.41 1.02 -4.06
C ALA A 5 17.82 0.70 -3.52
N ASN A 6 18.34 1.52 -2.60
CA ASN A 6 19.68 1.34 -2.02
C ASN A 6 19.73 0.38 -0.82
N LEU A 7 18.59 -0.11 -0.33
CA LEU A 7 18.51 -0.96 0.87
C LEU A 7 18.53 -2.46 0.56
N GLY A 8 18.63 -2.86 -0.72
CA GLY A 8 18.57 -4.28 -1.11
C GLY A 8 17.19 -4.92 -0.88
N LEU A 9 16.15 -4.09 -0.71
CA LEU A 9 14.80 -4.54 -0.44
C LEU A 9 14.12 -5.01 -1.73
N LYS A 10 13.38 -6.12 -1.63
CA LYS A 10 12.49 -6.57 -2.70
C LYS A 10 11.21 -5.74 -2.64
N ILE A 11 10.83 -5.17 -3.78
CA ILE A 11 9.63 -4.33 -3.90
C ILE A 11 8.55 -5.14 -4.61
N ILE A 12 7.34 -5.13 -4.05
CA ILE A 12 6.12 -5.60 -4.71
C ILE A 12 5.23 -4.37 -4.89
N GLU A 13 4.96 -4.02 -6.14
CA GLU A 13 4.06 -2.90 -6.45
C GLU A 13 2.61 -3.32 -6.26
N ILE A 14 1.82 -2.44 -5.62
CA ILE A 14 0.38 -2.60 -5.50
C ILE A 14 -0.29 -1.74 -6.58
N PRO A 15 -1.18 -2.31 -7.42
CA PRO A 15 -1.92 -1.54 -8.39
C PRO A 15 -2.76 -0.41 -7.76
N VAL A 16 -2.89 0.69 -8.49
CA VAL A 16 -3.77 1.80 -8.13
C VAL A 16 -4.72 2.05 -9.29
N HIS A 17 -6.01 1.88 -9.05
CA HIS A 17 -7.07 2.10 -10.03
C HIS A 17 -7.57 3.55 -9.99
N TYR A 18 -7.95 4.10 -11.14
CA TYR A 18 -8.41 5.50 -11.24
C TYR A 18 -9.70 5.78 -10.45
N GLU A 19 -10.59 4.79 -10.37
CA GLU A 19 -11.90 4.94 -9.73
C GLU A 19 -11.85 4.61 -8.23
N ASN A 20 -11.06 3.59 -7.86
CA ASN A 20 -11.13 2.96 -6.54
C ASN A 20 -9.88 3.20 -5.68
N GLY A 21 -8.82 3.76 -6.29
CA GLY A 21 -7.53 3.97 -5.62
C GLY A 21 -6.75 2.67 -5.42
N PHE A 22 -6.09 2.55 -4.27
CA PHE A 22 -5.23 1.43 -3.90
C PHE A 22 -5.98 0.10 -3.89
N ASP A 23 -5.42 -0.93 -4.53
CA ASP A 23 -6.02 -2.26 -4.63
C ASP A 23 -5.83 -3.06 -3.31
N THR A 24 -6.80 -2.93 -2.39
CA THR A 24 -6.77 -3.59 -1.08
C THR A 24 -6.84 -5.12 -1.18
N GLU A 25 -7.49 -5.66 -2.21
CA GLU A 25 -7.61 -7.10 -2.41
C GLU A 25 -6.29 -7.70 -2.92
N TYR A 26 -5.60 -7.02 -3.83
CA TYR A 26 -4.24 -7.42 -4.22
C TYR A 26 -3.27 -7.32 -3.04
N PHE A 27 -3.35 -6.25 -2.23
CA PHE A 27 -2.55 -6.13 -1.02
C PHE A 27 -2.76 -7.28 -0.04
N ARG A 28 -4.01 -7.70 0.19
CA ARG A 28 -4.33 -8.88 1.01
C ARG A 28 -3.63 -10.15 0.50
N LYS A 29 -3.70 -10.40 -0.81
CA LYS A 29 -3.05 -11.56 -1.44
C LYS A 29 -1.54 -11.52 -1.24
N VAL A 30 -0.93 -10.35 -1.44
CA VAL A 30 0.50 -10.14 -1.24
C VAL A 30 0.91 -10.41 0.21
N CYS A 31 0.17 -9.89 1.20
CA CYS A 31 0.43 -10.16 2.63
C CYS A 31 0.19 -11.61 3.05
N THR A 32 -0.66 -12.34 2.33
CA THR A 32 -0.93 -13.77 2.59
C THR A 32 0.20 -14.65 2.04
N SER A 33 0.72 -14.31 0.87
CA SER A 33 1.74 -15.12 0.17
C SER A 33 3.18 -14.74 0.48
N ASN A 34 3.42 -13.61 1.16
CA ASN A 34 4.75 -13.08 1.40
C ASN A 34 4.88 -12.54 2.83
N ASP A 35 6.10 -12.60 3.38
CA ASP A 35 6.47 -11.95 4.64
C ASP A 35 6.77 -10.47 4.40
N ILE A 36 5.71 -9.65 4.37
CA ILE A 36 5.78 -8.21 4.09
C ILE A 36 6.27 -7.45 5.32
N LYS A 37 7.32 -6.65 5.16
CA LYS A 37 7.96 -5.90 6.26
C LYS A 37 7.43 -4.49 6.48
N ALA A 38 6.83 -3.89 5.46
CA ALA A 38 6.16 -2.61 5.54
C ALA A 38 5.33 -2.39 4.27
N VAL A 39 4.31 -1.54 4.37
CA VAL A 39 3.67 -0.91 3.22
C VAL A 39 3.94 0.58 3.27
N VAL A 40 4.39 1.14 2.15
CA VAL A 40 4.65 2.58 2.01
C VAL A 40 3.65 3.15 1.02
N LEU A 41 2.88 4.15 1.44
CA LEU A 41 1.88 4.80 0.59
C LEU A 41 1.74 6.29 0.91
N THR A 42 1.17 7.03 -0.04
CA THR A 42 0.86 8.45 0.08
C THR A 42 -0.64 8.61 -0.17
N PRO A 43 -1.50 8.40 0.85
CA PRO A 43 -2.95 8.27 0.70
C PRO A 43 -3.62 9.57 0.20
N SER A 44 -2.91 10.69 0.29
CA SER A 44 -3.30 11.99 -0.24
C SER A 44 -2.42 12.31 -1.45
N PHE A 45 -3.00 12.44 -2.65
CA PHE A 45 -2.28 12.71 -3.91
C PHE A 45 -1.44 11.54 -4.45
N HIS A 46 -2.06 10.39 -4.68
CA HIS A 46 -1.41 9.19 -5.24
C HIS A 46 -0.87 9.34 -6.68
N ASN A 47 -1.09 10.48 -7.34
CA ASN A 47 -0.66 10.76 -8.72
C ASN A 47 -0.71 12.28 -9.00
N PRO A 48 -0.08 12.82 -10.07
CA PRO A 48 -0.18 14.23 -10.47
C PRO A 48 -1.63 14.73 -10.70
N LYS A 49 -2.60 13.82 -10.75
CA LYS A 49 -4.04 14.09 -10.92
C LYS A 49 -4.84 14.12 -9.60
N GLY A 50 -4.21 13.94 -8.43
CA GLY A 50 -4.81 14.23 -7.12
C GLY A 50 -5.86 13.25 -6.60
N ILE A 51 -5.78 11.97 -6.97
CA ILE A 51 -6.70 10.94 -6.44
C ILE A 51 -6.42 10.72 -4.95
N VAL A 52 -7.47 10.78 -4.14
CA VAL A 52 -7.47 10.54 -2.70
C VAL A 52 -8.03 9.15 -2.42
N MET A 53 -7.37 8.39 -1.54
CA MET A 53 -7.88 7.09 -1.12
C MET A 53 -9.22 7.24 -0.40
N ALA A 54 -10.25 6.51 -0.84
CA ALA A 54 -11.56 6.51 -0.19
C ALA A 54 -11.47 5.96 1.25
N ASP A 55 -12.33 6.43 2.14
CA ASP A 55 -12.27 6.06 3.56
C ASP A 55 -12.49 4.56 3.81
N ASN A 56 -13.31 3.90 2.99
CA ASN A 56 -13.48 2.44 3.07
C ASN A 56 -12.18 1.71 2.71
N ALA A 57 -11.47 2.16 1.67
CA ALA A 57 -10.18 1.59 1.29
C ALA A 57 -9.11 1.79 2.38
N LYS A 58 -9.10 2.96 3.05
CA LYS A 58 -8.21 3.19 4.21
C LYS A 58 -8.50 2.22 5.35
N LYS A 59 -9.78 2.00 5.68
CA LYS A 59 -10.20 1.07 6.74
C LYS A 59 -9.82 -0.37 6.40
N GLU A 60 -10.02 -0.79 5.15
CA GLU A 60 -9.63 -2.12 4.69
C GLU A 60 -8.11 -2.32 4.72
N LEU A 61 -7.35 -1.34 4.22
CA LEU A 61 -5.89 -1.34 4.29
C LEU A 61 -5.40 -1.47 5.73
N LEU A 62 -5.96 -0.69 6.65
CA LEU A 62 -5.61 -0.76 8.07
C LEU A 62 -5.95 -2.13 8.67
N ALA A 63 -7.10 -2.70 8.34
CA ALA A 63 -7.52 -4.01 8.83
C ALA A 63 -6.57 -5.12 8.34
N ILE A 64 -6.20 -5.12 7.05
CA ILE A 64 -5.25 -6.08 6.47
C ILE A 64 -3.88 -5.91 7.13
N ALA A 65 -3.37 -4.69 7.18
CA ALA A 65 -2.06 -4.40 7.76
C ALA A 65 -1.99 -4.85 9.23
N SER A 66 -3.04 -4.59 10.01
CA SER A 66 -3.12 -5.01 11.41
C SER A 66 -3.17 -6.53 11.56
N MET A 67 -3.93 -7.23 10.71
CA MET A 67 -4.03 -8.69 10.73
C MET A 67 -2.70 -9.37 10.44
N HIS A 68 -1.92 -8.82 9.49
CA HIS A 68 -0.63 -9.37 9.09
C HIS A 68 0.57 -8.75 9.83
N GLN A 69 0.33 -7.86 10.81
CA GLN A 69 1.37 -7.13 11.54
C GLN A 69 2.33 -6.36 10.61
N VAL A 70 1.79 -5.80 9.52
CA VAL A 70 2.53 -5.00 8.54
C VAL A 70 2.48 -3.53 8.96
N PRO A 71 3.61 -2.88 9.26
CA PRO A 71 3.66 -1.45 9.52
C PRO A 71 3.22 -0.65 8.30
N ILE A 72 2.39 0.36 8.52
CA ILE A 72 2.02 1.35 7.50
C ILE A 72 2.93 2.56 7.66
N ILE A 73 3.61 2.93 6.57
CA ILE A 73 4.41 4.14 6.48
C ILE A 73 3.69 5.10 5.53
N GLU A 74 3.16 6.17 6.10
CA GLU A 74 2.53 7.26 5.34
C GLU A 74 3.57 8.34 5.01
N LYS A 75 3.52 8.85 3.77
CA LYS A 75 4.38 9.96 3.32
C LYS A 75 3.57 11.09 2.72
#